data_AF-A0A821FCH9-F1
#
_entry.id   AF-A0A821FCH9-F1
#
_cell.length_a   1.000
_cell.length_b   1.000
_cell.length_c   1.000
_cell.angle_alpha   90.00
_cell.angle_beta   90.00
_cell.angle_gamma   90.00
#
_symmetry.space_group_name_H-M   'P 1'
#
loop_
_entity.id
_entity.type
_entity.pdbx_description
1 polymer ?
#
loop_
_entity_poly.entity_id
_entity_poly.type
_entity_poly.pdbx_seq_one_letter_code
_entity_poly.pdbx_strand_id
1 'polypeptide(L)'
;IDKNEVSQTDNNDSQNGDNKSVQRKNSFVGTAQFVAPEILQHGSIHIGSDFWSLGCVIYQMVTGKHLFHGYHEYDIFNAVVRVAYKLPDNFPNLIADLIQKLIRLEPAERLGSEETGGIDKLKAHPFFSTDSYDTKWGNLLNQQSPLEPKAKLSSRPKINNDK
;
A
#
# COMPACT_ATOMS: atom_id res chain seq x y z
N ILE A 1 -48.95 66.13 -18.49
CA ILE A 1 -49.42 64.78 -18.84
C ILE A 1 -48.30 64.18 -19.65
N ASP A 2 -47.23 63.81 -18.93
CA ASP A 2 -46.77 62.42 -18.71
C ASP A 2 -45.88 61.98 -19.89
N LYS A 3 -44.71 61.35 -19.77
CA LYS A 3 -43.79 60.92 -18.68
C LYS A 3 -42.56 60.32 -19.42
N ASN A 4 -41.44 60.14 -18.70
CA ASN A 4 -40.24 59.34 -19.04
C ASN A 4 -39.09 60.11 -19.74
N GLU A 5 -38.13 60.73 -19.06
CA GLU A 5 -37.16 60.25 -18.04
C GLU A 5 -35.83 59.79 -18.68
N VAL A 6 -34.86 60.71 -18.66
CA VAL A 6 -33.41 60.44 -18.65
C VAL A 6 -32.94 60.80 -17.25
N SER A 7 -32.44 59.84 -16.47
CA SER A 7 -31.37 60.01 -15.48
C SER A 7 -30.92 58.66 -14.93
N GLN A 8 -29.61 58.57 -14.73
CA GLN A 8 -28.88 57.48 -14.10
C GLN A 8 -29.36 57.23 -12.66
N THR A 9 -29.35 55.97 -12.22
CA THR A 9 -28.92 55.58 -10.86
C THR A 9 -28.53 54.10 -10.83
N ASP A 10 -27.49 53.86 -10.03
CA ASP A 10 -26.74 52.64 -9.77
C ASP A 10 -27.58 51.43 -9.35
N ASN A 11 -27.12 50.22 -9.68
CA ASN A 11 -27.14 49.08 -8.76
C ASN A 11 -26.15 47.98 -9.16
N ASN A 12 -25.44 47.53 -8.14
CA ASN A 12 -24.39 46.51 -8.09
C ASN A 12 -24.75 45.19 -8.76
N ASP A 13 -23.79 44.54 -9.43
CA ASP A 13 -23.35 43.22 -8.95
C ASP A 13 -21.95 42.85 -9.46
N SER A 14 -21.01 42.73 -8.52
CA SER A 14 -19.65 42.28 -8.76
C SER A 14 -19.63 40.75 -8.86
N GLN A 15 -19.69 40.21 -10.07
CA GLN A 15 -19.42 38.78 -10.30
C GLN A 15 -17.93 38.60 -10.61
N ASN A 16 -17.16 38.51 -9.53
CA ASN A 16 -15.77 38.07 -9.49
C ASN A 16 -15.71 36.58 -9.87
N GLY A 17 -15.43 36.28 -11.14
CA GLY A 17 -15.21 34.93 -11.64
C GLY A 17 -13.81 34.43 -11.29
N ASP A 18 -13.59 34.08 -10.02
CA ASP A 18 -12.40 33.36 -9.56
C ASP A 18 -12.23 32.06 -10.36
N ASN A 19 -11.38 32.08 -11.39
CA ASN A 19 -10.79 30.88 -12.00
C ASN A 19 -9.83 30.23 -11.01
N LYS A 20 -10.37 29.68 -9.91
CA LYS A 20 -9.65 28.72 -9.08
C LYS A 20 -9.70 27.40 -9.83
N SER A 21 -8.64 27.10 -10.57
CA SER A 21 -8.30 25.72 -10.91
C SER A 21 -8.41 24.92 -9.61
N VAL A 22 -9.47 24.11 -9.48
CA VAL A 22 -9.61 23.18 -8.37
C VAL A 22 -8.47 22.20 -8.53
N GLN A 23 -7.34 22.52 -7.91
CA GLN A 23 -6.25 21.60 -7.67
C GLN A 23 -6.87 20.52 -6.79
N ARG A 24 -7.40 19.47 -7.42
CA ARG A 24 -7.92 18.31 -6.73
C ARG A 24 -6.75 17.74 -5.96
N LYS A 25 -6.64 18.11 -4.69
CA LYS A 25 -5.84 17.40 -3.71
C LYS A 25 -6.55 16.07 -3.50
N ASN A 26 -6.40 15.15 -4.46
CA ASN A 26 -6.56 13.73 -4.24
C ASN A 26 -5.39 13.33 -3.35
N SER A 27 -5.44 13.67 -2.06
CA SER A 27 -4.54 13.05 -1.09
C SER A 27 -4.93 11.58 -1.05
N PHE A 28 -4.24 10.77 -1.84
CA PHE A 28 -4.32 9.33 -1.80
C PHE A 28 -3.92 8.92 -0.38
N VAL A 29 -4.90 8.52 0.42
CA VAL A 29 -4.69 8.03 1.78
C VAL A 29 -4.41 6.54 1.70
N GLY A 30 -3.15 6.24 1.44
CA GLY A 30 -2.56 4.90 1.49
C GLY A 30 -1.05 5.06 1.42
N THR A 31 -0.30 4.19 2.10
CA THR A 31 1.16 4.22 1.95
C THR A 31 1.49 3.77 0.53
N ALA A 32 1.79 4.73 -0.35
CA ALA A 32 2.00 4.56 -1.80
C ALA A 32 2.87 3.35 -2.18
N GLN A 33 3.78 2.95 -1.30
CA GLN A 33 4.76 1.88 -1.48
C GLN A 33 4.17 0.47 -1.51
N PHE A 34 2.93 0.27 -1.05
CA PHE A 34 2.26 -1.05 -1.04
C PHE A 34 1.13 -1.17 -2.08
N VAL A 35 0.85 -0.10 -2.82
CA VAL A 35 -0.28 -0.04 -3.75
C VAL A 35 0.06 -0.83 -5.01
N ALA A 36 -0.89 -1.65 -5.45
CA ALA A 36 -0.77 -2.43 -6.68
C ALA A 36 -1.02 -1.58 -7.94
N PRO A 37 -0.42 -1.90 -9.10
CA PRO A 37 -0.50 -1.10 -10.31
C PRO A 37 -1.94 -0.90 -10.83
N GLU A 38 -2.81 -1.90 -10.71
CA GLU A 38 -4.22 -1.85 -11.13
C GLU A 38 -5.05 -0.85 -10.32
N ILE A 39 -4.71 -0.64 -9.04
CA ILE A 39 -5.37 0.35 -8.19
C ILE A 39 -4.99 1.76 -8.66
N LEU A 40 -3.73 1.98 -9.05
CA LEU A 40 -3.26 3.27 -9.55
C LEU A 40 -3.83 3.59 -10.94
N GLN A 41 -3.96 2.59 -11.80
CA GLN A 41 -4.39 2.79 -13.19
C GLN A 41 -5.90 2.82 -13.35
N HIS A 42 -6.63 1.96 -12.63
CA HIS A 42 -8.06 1.71 -12.87
C HIS A 42 -8.91 1.84 -11.59
N GLY A 43 -8.29 2.01 -10.42
CA GLY A 43 -9.01 2.06 -9.14
C GLY A 43 -9.70 0.74 -8.75
N SER A 44 -9.39 -0.35 -9.46
CA SER A 44 -9.99 -1.66 -9.22
C SER A 44 -9.15 -2.43 -8.19
N ILE A 45 -9.83 -3.04 -7.22
CA ILE A 45 -9.20 -3.83 -6.15
C ILE A 45 -9.54 -5.29 -6.41
N HIS A 46 -8.51 -6.14 -6.41
CA HIS A 46 -8.64 -7.58 -6.61
C HIS A 46 -7.92 -8.33 -5.49
N ILE A 47 -8.21 -9.62 -5.35
CA ILE A 47 -7.44 -10.49 -4.44
C ILE A 47 -5.93 -10.48 -4.77
N GLY A 48 -5.60 -10.33 -6.06
CA GLY A 48 -4.22 -10.15 -6.51
C GLY A 48 -3.53 -8.90 -5.96
N SER A 49 -4.29 -7.85 -5.64
CA SER A 49 -3.75 -6.61 -5.07
C SER A 49 -3.15 -6.85 -3.67
N ASP A 50 -3.76 -7.73 -2.88
CA ASP A 50 -3.22 -8.13 -1.58
C ASP A 50 -1.92 -8.92 -1.73
N PHE A 51 -1.82 -9.82 -2.70
CA PHE A 51 -0.58 -10.56 -2.98
C PHE A 51 0.57 -9.66 -3.43
N TRP A 52 0.29 -8.58 -4.17
CA TRP A 52 1.29 -7.56 -4.47
C TRP A 52 1.81 -6.90 -3.18
N SER A 53 0.89 -6.45 -2.32
CA SER A 53 1.26 -5.81 -1.05
C SER A 53 2.06 -6.75 -0.14
N LEU A 54 1.74 -8.05 -0.14
CA LEU A 54 2.50 -9.09 0.56
C LEU A 54 3.94 -9.17 0.05
N GLY A 55 4.15 -9.14 -1.27
CA GLY A 55 5.48 -9.11 -1.87
C GLY A 55 6.30 -7.90 -1.41
N CYS A 56 5.68 -6.71 -1.37
CA CYS A 56 6.31 -5.50 -0.84
C CYS A 56 6.68 -5.63 0.64
N VAL A 57 5.79 -6.20 1.47
CA VAL A 57 6.03 -6.41 2.91
C VAL A 57 7.16 -7.42 3.14
N ILE A 58 7.19 -8.53 2.39
CA ILE A 58 8.27 -9.53 2.49
C ILE A 58 9.62 -8.89 2.18
N TYR A 59 9.71 -8.12 1.09
CA TYR A 59 10.93 -7.40 0.76
C TYR A 59 11.36 -6.44 1.88
N GLN A 60 10.41 -5.69 2.43
CA GLN A 60 10.64 -4.74 3.52
C GLN A 60 11.14 -5.43 4.80
N MET A 61 10.61 -6.60 5.15
CA MET A 61 11.06 -7.37 6.31
C MET A 61 12.49 -7.87 6.15
N VAL A 62 12.89 -8.25 4.94
CA VAL A 62 14.22 -8.81 4.66
C VAL A 62 15.28 -7.73 4.53
N THR A 63 14.94 -6.60 3.91
CA THR A 63 15.92 -5.55 3.58
C THR A 63 15.88 -4.34 4.51
N GLY A 64 14.79 -4.15 5.26
CA GLY A 64 14.52 -2.92 5.99
C GLY A 64 14.21 -1.72 5.08
N LYS A 65 14.03 -1.92 3.77
CA LYS A 65 13.77 -0.85 2.78
C LYS A 65 12.53 -1.16 1.95
N HIS A 66 11.89 -0.11 1.41
CA HIS A 66 10.74 -0.28 0.53
C HIS A 66 11.16 -0.82 -0.84
N LEU A 67 10.34 -1.69 -1.42
CA LEU A 67 10.58 -2.26 -2.74
C LEU A 67 10.52 -1.19 -3.83
N PHE A 68 9.48 -0.36 -3.78
CA PHE A 68 9.34 0.84 -4.59
C PHE A 68 9.59 2.05 -3.71
N HIS A 69 10.55 2.88 -4.09
CA HIS A 69 10.91 4.09 -3.37
C HIS A 69 11.22 5.22 -4.35
N GLY A 70 11.00 6.45 -3.91
CA GLY A 70 11.16 7.65 -4.72
C GLY A 70 11.20 8.87 -3.82
N TYR A 71 11.64 10.00 -4.37
CA TYR A 71 11.67 11.26 -3.62
C TYR A 71 10.26 11.86 -3.55
N HIS A 72 9.47 11.68 -4.61
CA HIS A 72 8.06 12.05 -4.67
C HIS A 72 7.17 10.82 -4.88
N GLU A 73 5.90 10.91 -4.47
CA GLU A 73 4.91 9.85 -4.68
C GLU A 73 4.75 9.49 -6.17
N TYR A 74 4.83 10.50 -7.03
CA TYR A 74 4.80 10.30 -8.48
C TYR A 74 5.91 9.36 -8.98
N ASP A 75 7.11 9.44 -8.42
CA ASP A 75 8.22 8.54 -8.78
C ASP A 75 7.92 7.11 -8.34
N ILE A 76 7.34 6.95 -7.15
CA ILE A 76 6.91 5.66 -6.61
C ILE A 76 5.83 5.05 -7.51
N PHE A 77 4.80 5.82 -7.87
CA PHE A 77 3.73 5.37 -8.75
C PHE A 77 4.24 4.96 -10.14
N ASN A 78 5.14 5.75 -10.72
CA ASN A 78 5.79 5.39 -11.97
C ASN A 78 6.57 4.08 -11.87
N ALA A 79 7.30 3.88 -10.77
CA ALA A 79 8.03 2.64 -10.52
C ALA A 79 7.08 1.45 -10.37
N VAL A 80 5.96 1.61 -9.64
CA VAL A 80 4.92 0.57 -9.47
C VAL A 80 4.30 0.19 -10.82
N VAL A 81 3.85 1.17 -11.60
CA VAL A 81 3.19 0.93 -12.92
C VAL A 81 4.15 0.25 -13.91
N ARG A 82 5.44 0.55 -13.83
CA ARG A 82 6.47 -0.08 -14.68
C ARG A 82 7.05 -1.36 -14.09
N VAL A 83 6.62 -1.75 -12.88
CA VAL A 83 7.20 -2.85 -12.10
C VAL A 83 8.73 -2.72 -11.99
N ALA A 84 9.20 -1.49 -11.83
CA ALA A 84 10.62 -1.14 -11.82
C ALA A 84 11.18 -1.22 -10.39
N TYR A 85 11.80 -2.35 -10.07
CA TYR A 85 12.53 -2.56 -8.82
C TYR A 85 13.82 -3.35 -9.09
N LYS A 86 14.79 -3.27 -8.17
CA LYS A 86 16.02 -4.06 -8.24
C LYS A 86 16.25 -4.76 -6.91
N LEU A 87 16.54 -6.06 -6.98
CA LEU A 87 16.99 -6.83 -5.83
C LEU A 87 18.50 -6.61 -5.60
N PRO A 88 18.99 -6.58 -4.35
CA PRO A 88 20.41 -6.53 -4.04
C PRO A 88 21.18 -7.72 -4.64
N ASP A 89 22.48 -7.55 -4.93
CA ASP A 89 23.27 -8.57 -5.63
C ASP A 89 23.43 -9.89 -4.84
N ASN A 90 23.36 -9.85 -3.50
CA ASN A 90 23.40 -11.02 -2.61
C ASN A 90 22.03 -11.34 -1.99
N PHE A 91 20.94 -11.08 -2.71
CA PHE A 91 19.59 -11.33 -2.19
C PHE A 91 19.28 -12.83 -2.19
N PRO A 92 18.66 -13.39 -1.11
CA PRO A 92 18.39 -14.83 -1.05
C PRO A 92 17.49 -15.30 -2.19
N ASN A 93 17.97 -16.27 -3.00
CA ASN A 93 17.30 -16.74 -4.23
C ASN A 93 15.84 -17.15 -4.00
N LEU A 94 15.55 -17.82 -2.89
CA LEU A 94 14.21 -18.31 -2.60
C LEU A 94 13.22 -17.18 -2.30
N ILE A 95 13.70 -16.11 -1.67
CA ILE A 95 12.92 -14.90 -1.41
C ILE A 95 12.78 -14.10 -2.71
N ALA A 96 13.85 -14.03 -3.52
CA ALA A 96 13.83 -13.40 -4.83
C ALA A 96 12.73 -14.00 -5.71
N ASP A 97 12.69 -15.32 -5.80
CA ASP A 97 11.71 -16.08 -6.58
C ASP A 97 10.27 -15.83 -6.07
N LEU A 98 10.07 -15.84 -4.74
CA LEU A 98 8.76 -15.52 -4.16
C LEU A 98 8.31 -14.10 -4.52
N ILE A 99 9.17 -13.10 -4.33
CA ILE A 99 8.85 -11.69 -4.64
C ILE A 99 8.56 -11.53 -6.13
N GLN A 100 9.39 -12.11 -7.02
CA GLN A 100 9.17 -12.04 -8.47
C GLN A 100 7.87 -12.70 -8.91
N LYS A 101 7.37 -13.70 -8.18
CA LYS A 101 6.08 -14.34 -8.44
C LYS A 101 4.89 -13.54 -7.88
N LEU A 102 5.09 -12.76 -6.82
CA LEU A 102 4.05 -11.89 -6.23
C LEU A 102 3.96 -10.52 -6.95
N ILE A 103 5.08 -10.00 -7.44
CA ILE A 103 5.21 -8.68 -8.06
C ILE A 103 5.09 -8.83 -9.58
N ARG A 104 3.87 -9.14 -10.04
CA ARG A 104 3.49 -9.19 -11.47
C ARG A 104 2.51 -8.09 -11.82
N LEU A 105 2.56 -7.60 -13.07
CA LEU A 105 1.68 -6.53 -13.53
C LEU A 105 0.23 -6.99 -13.47
N GLU A 106 -0.08 -8.11 -14.12
CA GLU A 106 -1.42 -8.69 -14.13
C GLU A 106 -1.74 -9.39 -12.81
N PRO A 107 -2.85 -9.02 -12.12
CA PRO A 107 -3.24 -9.64 -10.85
C PRO A 107 -3.43 -11.17 -10.94
N ALA A 108 -3.93 -11.66 -12.09
CA ALA A 108 -4.16 -13.08 -12.35
C ALA A 108 -2.85 -13.89 -12.49
N GLU A 109 -1.73 -13.25 -12.85
CA GLU A 109 -0.43 -13.93 -12.98
C GLU A 109 0.33 -14.02 -11.64
N ARG A 110 -0.17 -13.36 -10.59
CA ARG A 110 0.48 -13.34 -9.28
C ARG A 110 0.28 -14.67 -8.56
N LEU A 111 1.34 -15.20 -7.97
CA LEU A 111 1.26 -16.39 -7.13
C LEU A 111 0.26 -16.19 -5.99
N GLY A 112 -0.73 -17.08 -5.92
CA GLY A 112 -1.84 -16.97 -4.97
C GLY A 112 -3.17 -16.63 -5.62
N SER A 113 -3.15 -16.08 -6.85
CA SER A 113 -4.34 -15.88 -7.67
C SER A 113 -5.03 -17.21 -7.99
N GLU A 114 -6.31 -17.16 -8.34
CA GLU A 114 -7.07 -18.36 -8.72
C GLU A 114 -6.41 -19.07 -9.91
N GLU A 115 -5.92 -18.31 -10.88
CA GLU A 115 -5.30 -18.79 -12.12
C GLU A 115 -3.94 -19.46 -11.88
N THR A 116 -3.25 -19.11 -10.80
CA THR A 116 -1.96 -19.72 -10.41
C THR A 116 -2.12 -20.89 -9.43
N GLY A 117 -3.35 -21.32 -9.15
CA GLY A 117 -3.65 -22.42 -8.23
C GLY A 117 -3.98 -21.96 -6.81
N GLY A 118 -4.34 -20.68 -6.64
CA GLY A 118 -4.86 -20.11 -5.41
C GLY A 118 -3.83 -19.98 -4.29
N ILE A 119 -4.35 -19.65 -3.11
CA ILE A 119 -3.54 -19.48 -1.89
C ILE A 119 -2.76 -20.73 -1.50
N ASP A 120 -3.23 -21.92 -1.90
CA ASP A 120 -2.54 -23.18 -1.61
C ASP A 120 -1.20 -23.27 -2.35
N LYS A 121 -1.13 -22.76 -3.59
CA LYS A 121 0.14 -22.69 -4.32
C LYS A 121 1.11 -21.70 -3.68
N LEU A 122 0.61 -20.60 -3.15
CA LEU A 122 1.41 -19.64 -2.38
C LEU A 122 1.97 -20.27 -1.10
N LYS A 123 1.12 -20.95 -0.31
CA LYS A 123 1.51 -21.63 0.93
C LYS A 123 2.53 -22.76 0.71
N ALA A 124 2.45 -23.42 -0.46
CA ALA A 124 3.36 -24.48 -0.87
C ALA A 124 4.70 -23.96 -1.45
N HIS A 125 4.90 -22.65 -1.52
CA HIS A 125 6.16 -22.10 -2.00
C HIS A 125 7.32 -22.55 -1.08
N PRO A 126 8.50 -22.93 -1.61
CA PRO A 126 9.58 -23.46 -0.77
C PRO A 126 10.11 -22.44 0.26
N PHE A 127 9.83 -21.14 0.08
CA PHE A 127 10.08 -20.14 1.10
C PHE A 127 9.43 -20.47 2.44
N PHE A 128 8.28 -21.14 2.44
CA PHE A 128 7.56 -21.51 3.65
C PHE A 128 7.91 -22.92 4.16
N SER A 129 8.73 -23.68 3.43
CA SER A 129 9.15 -25.03 3.81
C SER A 129 10.58 -25.32 3.32
N THR A 130 11.51 -25.34 4.27
CA THR A 130 12.94 -25.62 4.05
C THR A 130 13.38 -26.76 4.98
N ASP A 131 14.59 -27.28 4.76
CA ASP A 131 15.17 -28.30 5.66
C ASP A 131 15.31 -27.81 7.12
N SER A 132 15.32 -26.50 7.34
CA SER A 132 15.50 -25.86 8.65
C SER A 132 14.19 -25.49 9.35
N TYR A 133 13.10 -25.30 8.61
CA TYR A 133 11.78 -25.00 9.17
C TYR A 133 10.68 -25.36 8.18
N ASP A 134 9.57 -25.84 8.72
CA ASP A 134 8.35 -26.13 7.95
C ASP A 134 7.17 -25.37 8.56
N THR A 135 6.54 -24.51 7.76
CA THR A 135 5.42 -23.69 8.22
C THR A 135 4.18 -24.56 8.36
N LYS A 136 3.81 -24.85 9.61
CA LYS A 136 2.60 -25.60 9.92
C LYS A 136 1.38 -24.69 9.89
N TRP A 137 0.92 -24.35 8.68
CA TRP A 137 -0.18 -23.41 8.47
C TRP A 137 -1.42 -23.68 9.33
N GLY A 138 -1.79 -24.95 9.53
CA GLY A 138 -2.95 -25.34 10.37
C GLY A 138 -2.75 -25.15 11.87
N ASN A 139 -1.52 -24.99 12.35
CA ASN A 139 -1.19 -24.81 13.76
C ASN A 139 -0.46 -23.48 14.05
N LEU A 140 -0.36 -22.59 13.06
CA LEU A 140 0.45 -21.38 13.13
C LEU A 140 0.11 -20.50 14.34
N LEU A 141 -1.18 -20.39 14.69
CA LEU A 141 -1.66 -19.60 15.82
C LEU A 141 -1.22 -20.13 17.19
N ASN A 142 -0.85 -21.41 17.27
CA ASN A 142 -0.38 -22.03 18.50
C ASN A 142 1.16 -22.17 18.54
N GLN A 143 1.86 -21.71 17.51
CA GLN A 143 3.32 -21.70 17.50
C GLN A 143 3.85 -20.53 18.33
N GLN A 144 4.95 -20.76 19.04
CA GLN A 144 5.61 -19.70 19.81
C GLN A 144 6.22 -18.68 18.84
N SER A 145 6.01 -17.38 19.12
CA SER A 145 6.65 -16.30 18.38
C SER A 145 8.18 -16.45 18.47
N PRO A 146 8.92 -16.39 17.34
CA PRO A 146 10.38 -16.44 17.35
C PRO A 146 11.02 -15.30 18.15
N LEU A 147 10.30 -14.18 18.30
CA LEU A 147 10.73 -13.03 19.09
C LEU A 147 9.83 -12.89 20.30
N GLU A 148 10.41 -13.03 21.49
CA GLU A 148 9.76 -12.69 22.75
C GLU A 148 9.65 -11.16 22.88
N PRO A 149 8.45 -10.60 23.13
CA PRO A 149 8.31 -9.16 23.36
C PRO A 149 9.11 -8.75 24.61
N LYS A 150 10.10 -7.87 24.44
CA LYS A 150 10.94 -7.38 25.55
C LYS A 150 10.22 -6.43 26.53
N ALA A 151 8.92 -6.22 26.39
CA ALA A 151 8.17 -5.30 27.22
C ALA A 151 7.73 -5.97 28.53
N LYS A 152 8.52 -5.77 29.60
CA LYS A 152 7.90 -5.70 30.93
C LYS A 152 7.02 -4.46 30.92
N LEU A 153 5.71 -4.64 30.81
CA LEU A 153 4.76 -3.57 31.05
C LEU A 153 5.04 -3.09 32.49
N SER A 154 5.80 -2.01 32.65
CA SER A 154 5.95 -1.38 33.95
C SER A 154 4.53 -1.00 34.37
N SER A 155 4.03 -1.69 35.38
CA SER A 155 2.70 -1.48 35.94
C SER A 155 2.47 0.02 36.09
N ARG A 156 1.41 0.50 35.43
CA ARG A 156 0.97 1.89 35.53
C ARG A 156 0.90 2.25 37.03
N PRO A 157 1.57 3.31 37.51
CA PRO A 157 1.47 3.68 38.92
C PRO A 157 -0.01 3.93 39.23
N LYS A 158 -0.51 3.27 40.28
CA LYS A 158 -1.85 3.52 40.80
C LYS A 158 -1.87 4.97 41.25
N ILE A 159 -2.70 5.78 40.60
CA ILE A 159 -3.00 7.13 41.08
C ILE A 159 -3.80 6.93 42.37
N ASN A 160 -3.14 7.09 43.52
CA ASN A 160 -3.85 7.21 44.80
C ASN A 160 -4.59 8.53 44.78
N ASN A 161 -5.92 8.49 44.67
CA ASN A 161 -6.76 9.62 44.98
C ASN A 161 -6.91 9.72 46.50
N ASP A 162 -5.90 10.31 47.14
CA ASP A 162 -6.05 10.88 48.47
C ASP A 162 -6.18 12.40 48.30
N LYS A 163 -7.43 12.90 48.34
CA LYS A 163 -7.87 14.17 48.94
C LYS A 163 -9.37 14.36 48.76
#